data_AF-A0A2N3B8E4-F1
#
_entry.id   AF-A0A2N3B8E4-F1
#
_cell.length_a   1.000
_cell.length_b   1.000
_cell.length_c   1.000
_cell.angle_alpha   90.00
_cell.angle_beta   90.00
_cell.angle_gamma   90.00
#
_symmetry.space_group_name_H-M   'P 1'
#
loop_
_entity.id
_entity.type
_entity.pdbx_description
1 polymer ?
#
loop_
_entity_poly.entity_id
_entity_poly.type
_entity_poly.pdbx_seq_one_letter_code
_entity_poly.pdbx_strand_id
1 'polypeptide(L)'
;MSMSTPKSYLPVKEREALLREGGMNLVYLAESQEAGRAGDEDTAWAWLSFAELSAQTLLSLKRRTSGQFIREKNLRTTRADAAYGPGWMDCV
;
A
#
# COMPACT_ATOMS: atom_id res chain seq x y z
N MET A 1 -9.32 -5.74 -15.26
CA MET A 1 -7.89 -5.97 -15.53
C MET A 1 -7.43 -7.08 -14.59
N SER A 2 -6.90 -8.18 -15.11
CA SER A 2 -6.19 -9.15 -14.27
C SER A 2 -4.99 -8.42 -13.69
N MET A 3 -4.98 -8.17 -12.38
CA MET A 3 -3.83 -7.56 -11.71
C MET A 3 -2.69 -8.58 -11.73
N SER A 4 -1.86 -8.51 -12.77
CA SER A 4 -0.57 -9.17 -12.77
C SER A 4 0.20 -8.70 -11.54
N THR A 5 0.84 -9.62 -10.83
CA THR A 5 1.73 -9.28 -9.71
C THR A 5 2.69 -8.18 -10.15
N PRO A 6 2.85 -7.08 -9.38
CA PRO A 6 3.76 -6.00 -9.74
C PRO A 6 5.20 -6.50 -9.85
N LYS A 7 6.05 -5.75 -10.55
CA LYS A 7 7.48 -6.06 -10.67
C LYS A 7 8.11 -6.16 -9.28
N SER A 8 8.83 -7.25 -9.02
CA SER A 8 9.58 -7.45 -7.78
C SER A 8 10.86 -6.62 -7.82
N TYR A 9 11.13 -5.90 -6.74
CA TYR A 9 12.38 -5.18 -6.51
C TYR A 9 13.24 -5.84 -5.43
N LEU A 10 12.65 -6.63 -4.53
CA LEU A 10 13.42 -7.38 -3.54
C LEU A 10 14.08 -8.63 -4.13
N PRO A 11 15.31 -8.96 -3.69
CA PRO A 11 15.89 -10.29 -3.89
C PRO A 11 15.02 -11.38 -3.26
N VAL A 12 14.95 -12.55 -3.91
CA VAL A 12 14.14 -13.69 -3.44
C VAL A 12 14.41 -14.05 -1.97
N LYS A 13 15.69 -14.06 -1.55
CA LYS A 13 16.07 -14.40 -0.18
C LYS A 13 15.53 -13.41 0.86
N GLU A 14 15.54 -12.12 0.55
CA GLU A 14 15.01 -11.07 1.43
C GLU A 14 13.48 -11.15 1.49
N ARG A 15 12.85 -11.37 0.34
CA ARG A 15 11.39 -11.58 0.25
C ARG A 15 10.93 -12.75 1.13
N GLU A 16 11.64 -13.87 1.10
CA GLU A 16 11.36 -15.02 1.95
C GLU A 16 11.62 -14.75 3.44
N ALA A 17 12.66 -13.98 3.77
CA ALA A 17 12.97 -13.61 5.15
C ALA A 17 11.84 -12.76 5.75
N LEU A 18 11.41 -11.72 5.03
CA LEU A 18 10.31 -10.85 5.43
C LEU A 18 8.99 -11.61 5.55
N LEU A 19 8.74 -12.56 4.63
CA LEU A 19 7.56 -13.42 4.70
C LEU A 19 7.54 -14.25 6.00
N ARG A 20 8.70 -14.78 6.43
CA ARG A 20 8.81 -15.53 7.68
C ARG A 20 8.69 -14.64 8.92
N GLU A 21 9.19 -13.42 8.86
CA GLU A 21 9.20 -12.48 9.99
C GLU A 21 7.83 -11.84 10.25
N GLY A 22 7.19 -11.31 9.21
CA GLY A 22 5.99 -10.47 9.34
C GLY A 22 4.89 -10.80 8.35
N GLY A 23 5.01 -11.91 7.64
CA GLY A 23 4.02 -12.35 6.67
C GLY A 23 4.02 -11.52 5.38
N MET A 24 3.04 -11.80 4.52
CA MET A 24 2.99 -11.21 3.17
C MET A 24 2.74 -9.70 3.19
N ASN A 25 2.10 -9.16 4.23
CA ASN A 25 1.90 -7.72 4.34
C ASN A 25 3.24 -6.98 4.46
N LEU A 26 4.18 -7.52 5.23
CA LEU A 26 5.52 -6.95 5.36
C LEU A 26 6.27 -6.98 4.02
N VAL A 27 6.12 -8.07 3.26
CA VAL A 27 6.67 -8.18 1.90
C VAL A 27 6.13 -7.08 0.99
N TYR A 28 4.81 -6.85 0.97
CA TYR A 28 4.23 -5.80 0.12
C TYR A 28 4.75 -4.41 0.47
N LEU A 29 4.90 -4.10 1.76
CA LEU A 29 5.45 -2.83 2.21
C LEU A 29 6.91 -2.65 1.79
N ALA A 30 7.72 -3.70 1.91
CA ALA A 30 9.13 -3.66 1.55
C ALA A 30 9.33 -3.58 0.01
N GLU A 31 8.56 -4.34 -0.77
CA GLU A 31 8.58 -4.24 -2.24
C GLU A 31 8.19 -2.83 -2.71
N SER A 32 7.19 -2.22 -2.07
CA SER A 32 6.81 -0.84 -2.34
C SER A 32 7.95 0.14 -2.05
N GLN A 33 8.62 -0.04 -0.91
CA GLN A 33 9.73 0.82 -0.51
C GLN A 33 10.91 0.72 -1.49
N GLU A 34 11.30 -0.48 -1.91
CA GLU A 34 12.41 -0.66 -2.85
C GLU A 34 12.06 -0.17 -4.26
N ALA A 35 10.83 -0.35 -4.72
CA ALA A 35 10.35 0.25 -5.96
C ALA A 35 10.46 1.78 -5.92
N GLY A 36 10.05 2.40 -4.80
CA GLY A 36 10.18 3.84 -4.60
C GLY A 36 11.63 4.32 -4.56
N ARG A 37 12.54 3.56 -3.93
CA ARG A 37 13.99 3.85 -3.94
C ARG A 37 14.60 3.78 -5.34
N ALA A 38 14.09 2.88 -6.18
CA ALA A 38 14.49 2.77 -7.58
C ALA A 38 13.86 3.86 -8.49
N GLY A 39 13.00 4.73 -7.94
CA GLY A 39 12.28 5.75 -8.70
C GLY A 39 11.06 5.24 -9.48
N ASP A 40 10.65 3.99 -9.25
CA ASP A 40 9.46 3.39 -9.87
C ASP A 40 8.24 3.56 -8.96
N GLU A 41 7.73 4.80 -8.93
CA GLU A 41 6.59 5.16 -8.09
C GLU A 41 5.32 4.37 -8.44
N ASP A 42 5.09 4.07 -9.72
CA ASP A 42 3.92 3.30 -10.15
C ASP A 42 3.94 1.88 -9.58
N THR A 43 5.08 1.20 -9.62
CA THR A 43 5.23 -0.11 -8.97
C THR A 43 5.15 0.02 -7.45
N ALA A 44 5.68 1.10 -6.87
CA ALA A 44 5.57 1.34 -5.43
C ALA A 44 4.11 1.43 -4.98
N TRP A 45 3.28 2.19 -5.68
CA TRP A 45 1.85 2.28 -5.41
C TRP A 45 1.10 0.98 -5.70
N ALA A 46 1.48 0.27 -6.76
CA ALA A 46 0.90 -1.03 -7.09
C ALA A 46 1.16 -2.05 -5.99
N TRP A 47 2.33 -2.08 -5.35
CA TRP A 47 2.55 -2.93 -4.19
C TRP A 47 1.71 -2.52 -2.97
N LEU A 48 1.53 -1.21 -2.73
CA LEU A 48 0.70 -0.73 -1.63
C LEU A 48 -0.78 -1.09 -1.77
N SER A 49 -1.29 -1.29 -2.99
CA SER A 49 -2.69 -1.73 -3.18
C SER A 49 -2.93 -3.15 -2.67
N PHE A 50 -1.89 -3.97 -2.52
CA PHE A 50 -1.97 -5.29 -1.87
C PHE A 50 -1.80 -5.23 -0.36
N ALA A 51 -1.21 -4.16 0.18
CA ALA A 51 -0.91 -4.02 1.59
C ALA A 51 -2.14 -3.62 2.42
N GLU A 52 -2.20 -4.13 3.64
CA GLU A 52 -3.02 -3.60 4.71
C GLU A 52 -2.27 -2.49 5.44
N LEU A 53 -2.68 -1.26 5.18
CA LEU A 53 -2.17 -0.06 5.85
C LEU A 53 -2.93 0.21 7.14
N SER A 54 -2.26 0.86 8.10
CA SER A 54 -2.95 1.34 9.30
C SER A 54 -3.95 2.44 8.94
N ALA A 55 -5.01 2.58 9.73
CA ALA A 55 -5.97 3.67 9.57
C ALA A 55 -5.27 5.05 9.60
N GLN A 56 -4.31 5.22 10.51
CA GLN A 56 -3.55 6.47 10.65
C GLN A 56 -2.68 6.76 9.41
N THR A 57 -2.08 5.73 8.80
CA THR A 57 -1.32 5.87 7.56
C THR A 57 -2.23 6.35 6.43
N LEU A 58 -3.40 5.73 6.27
CA LEU A 58 -4.38 6.11 5.25
C LEU A 58 -4.93 7.52 5.47
N LEU A 59 -5.21 7.92 6.71
CA LEU A 59 -5.62 9.28 7.03
C LEU A 59 -4.52 10.30 6.71
N SER A 60 -3.28 9.98 7.04
CA SER A 60 -2.12 10.83 6.73
C SER A 60 -1.89 10.97 5.24
N LEU A 61 -2.08 9.88 4.48
CA LEU A 61 -1.99 9.90 3.02
C LEU A 61 -3.09 10.77 2.42
N LYS A 62 -4.35 10.56 2.84
CA LYS A 62 -5.50 11.36 2.40
C LYS A 62 -5.27 12.86 2.58
N ARG A 63 -4.66 13.26 3.71
CA ARG A 63 -4.36 14.68 4.01
C ARG A 63 -3.29 15.29 3.10
N ARG A 64 -2.38 14.47 2.57
CA ARG A 64 -1.30 14.92 1.68
C ARG A 64 -1.70 14.88 0.20
N THR A 65 -2.62 13.98 -0.14
CA THR A 65 -3.12 13.80 -1.50
C THR A 65 -4.61 14.13 -1.56
N SER A 66 -5.48 13.13 -1.57
CA SER A 66 -6.93 13.26 -1.50
C SER A 66 -7.57 11.89 -1.28
N GLY A 67 -8.87 11.86 -0.93
CA GLY A 67 -9.63 10.60 -0.95
C GLY A 67 -9.73 10.00 -2.36
N GLN A 68 -9.80 10.83 -3.40
CA GLN A 68 -9.79 10.39 -4.79
C GLN A 68 -8.49 9.64 -5.14
N PHE A 69 -7.33 10.15 -4.70
CA PHE A 69 -6.04 9.49 -4.95
C PHE A 69 -5.99 8.08 -4.37
N ILE A 70 -6.51 7.89 -3.15
CA ILE A 70 -6.58 6.57 -2.49
C ILE A 70 -7.43 5.59 -3.31
N ARG A 71 -8.54 6.06 -3.88
CA ARG A 71 -9.41 5.28 -4.76
C ARG A 71 -8.73 4.93 -6.07
N GLU A 72 -8.07 5.90 -6.72
CA GLU A 72 -7.34 5.70 -7.98
C GLU A 72 -6.20 4.67 -7.84
N LYS A 73 -5.51 4.67 -6.70
CA LYS A 73 -4.46 3.69 -6.39
C LYS A 73 -4.99 2.37 -5.83
N ASN A 74 -6.31 2.18 -5.74
CA ASN A 74 -6.96 0.96 -5.24
C ASN A 74 -6.43 0.49 -3.88
N LEU A 75 -6.12 1.42 -2.97
CA LEU A 75 -5.60 1.07 -1.65
C LEU A 75 -6.70 0.41 -0.80
N ARG A 76 -6.32 -0.58 0.02
CA ARG A 76 -7.25 -1.25 0.94
C ARG A 76 -7.59 -0.33 2.11
N THR A 77 -8.88 -0.02 2.27
CA THR A 77 -9.35 0.98 3.24
C THR A 77 -10.05 0.39 4.45
N THR A 78 -10.25 -0.93 4.51
CA THR A 78 -11.08 -1.61 5.53
C THR A 78 -10.80 -1.14 6.97
N ARG A 79 -9.52 -0.95 7.33
CA ARG A 79 -9.15 -0.48 8.69
C ARG A 79 -9.50 0.99 8.92
N ALA A 80 -9.36 1.85 7.91
CA ALA A 80 -9.74 3.25 8.00
C ALA A 80 -11.27 3.42 7.99
N ASP A 81 -11.98 2.63 7.17
CA ASP A 81 -13.44 2.60 7.14
C ASP A 81 -14.01 2.22 8.51
N ALA A 82 -13.42 1.22 9.18
CA ALA A 82 -13.80 0.82 10.53
C ALA A 82 -13.48 1.88 11.60
N ALA A 83 -12.36 2.62 11.45
CA ALA A 83 -11.89 3.57 12.45
C ALA A 83 -12.56 4.95 12.35
N TYR A 84 -12.84 5.43 11.14
CA TYR A 84 -13.31 6.79 10.88
C TYR A 84 -14.74 6.85 10.37
N GLY A 85 -15.33 5.71 10.04
CA GLY A 85 -16.71 5.62 9.56
C GLY A 85 -16.89 6.06 8.11
N PRO A 86 -18.12 5.93 7.59
CA PRO A 86 -18.44 6.29 6.22
C PRO A 86 -18.17 7.78 5.95
N GLY A 87 -17.57 8.07 4.79
CA GLY A 87 -17.31 9.44 4.34
C GLY A 87 -15.94 10.02 4.74
N TRP A 88 -15.09 9.29 5.47
CA TRP A 88 -13.77 9.79 5.89
C TRP A 88 -12.85 10.20 4.72
N MET A 89 -13.08 9.63 3.53
CA MET A 89 -12.36 9.98 2.30
C MET A 89 -12.82 11.32 1.69
N ASP A 90 -14.04 11.76 1.97
CA ASP A 90 -14.68 12.92 1.36
C ASP A 90 -14.73 14.14 2.29
N CYS A 91 -14.58 13.93 3.60
CA CYS A 91 -14.36 15.00 4.56
C CYS A 91 -13.05 15.75 4.24
N VAL A 92 -12.96 17.04 4.56
CA VAL A 92 -11.76 17.88 4.33
C VAL A 92 -10.67 17.59 5.35
#